data_AF-A0A6P0HU18-F1
#
_entry.id   AF-A0A6P0HU18-F1
#
_cell.length_a   1.000
_cell.length_b   1.000
_cell.length_c   1.000
_cell.angle_alpha   90.00
_cell.angle_beta   90.00
_cell.angle_gamma   90.00
#
_symmetry.space_group_name_H-M   'P 1'
#
loop_
_entity.id
_entity.type
_entity.pdbx_description
1 polymer ?
#
loop_
_entity_poly.entity_id
_entity_poly.type
_entity_poly.pdbx_seq_one_letter_code
_entity_poly.pdbx_strand_id
1 'polypeptide(L)' 'MPQHDGPTGDLSGVRFLTIAEVAAVMRVSKMTVYRLVHGGDLPAVRVGRSFRVSEHDVDEYLRRSFYNAG' A
#
# COMPACT_ATOMS: atom_id res chain seq x y z
N MET A 1 13.61 6.48 -33.48
CA MET A 1 14.59 7.03 -32.52
C MET A 1 13.86 7.32 -31.22
N PRO A 2 13.87 6.43 -30.21
CA PRO A 2 13.48 6.80 -28.86
C PRO A 2 14.69 7.43 -28.14
N GLN A 3 14.56 8.65 -27.64
CA GLN A 3 15.59 9.32 -26.84
C GLN A 3 14.96 9.88 -25.55
N HIS A 4 15.80 9.92 -24.50
CA HIS A 4 15.68 10.60 -23.20
C HIS A 4 14.97 9.79 -22.07
N ASP A 5 15.51 9.57 -20.85
CA ASP A 5 16.65 10.16 -20.11
C ASP A 5 17.08 9.27 -18.90
N GLY A 6 18.38 9.31 -18.55
CA GLY A 6 19.04 9.22 -17.23
C GLY A 6 18.64 8.18 -16.15
N PRO A 7 19.59 7.72 -15.28
CA PRO A 7 19.24 6.98 -14.08
C PRO A 7 18.60 7.96 -13.08
N THR A 8 17.27 8.07 -13.15
CA THR A 8 16.47 8.79 -12.15
C THR A 8 16.81 8.21 -10.78
N GLY A 9 17.31 9.06 -9.88
CA GLY A 9 17.75 8.68 -8.55
C GLY A 9 16.73 7.78 -7.85
N ASP A 10 17.24 6.72 -7.25
CA ASP A 10 16.52 5.60 -6.66
C ASP A 10 15.67 6.03 -5.43
N LEU A 11 14.53 6.67 -5.70
CA LEU A 11 13.31 6.58 -4.89
C LEU A 11 12.29 5.63 -5.56
N SER A 12 12.70 4.96 -6.62
CA SER A 12 11.91 4.06 -7.47
C SER A 12 11.40 2.79 -6.77
N GLY A 13 11.87 2.49 -5.56
CA GLY A 13 11.52 1.27 -4.85
C GLY A 13 10.19 1.30 -4.09
N VAL A 14 9.66 2.47 -3.72
CA VAL A 14 8.48 2.55 -2.83
C VAL A 14 7.23 2.94 -3.61
N ARG A 15 6.42 1.94 -3.95
CA ARG A 15 5.11 2.13 -4.58
C ARG A 15 4.05 2.44 -3.53
N PHE A 16 3.35 3.55 -3.69
CA PHE A 16 2.22 3.93 -2.85
C PHE A 16 0.89 3.62 -3.53
N LEU A 17 0.06 2.82 -2.86
CA LEU A 17 -1.25 2.38 -3.28
C LEU A 17 -2.33 3.24 -2.61
N THR A 18 -3.41 3.50 -3.33
CA THR A 18 -4.65 4.05 -2.78
C THR A 18 -5.43 2.97 -2.03
N ILE A 19 -6.37 3.40 -1.17
CA ILE A 19 -7.31 2.50 -0.49
C ILE A 19 -8.05 1.57 -1.47
N ALA A 20 -8.39 2.07 -2.66
CA ALA A 20 -9.08 1.28 -3.67
C ALA A 20 -8.18 0.18 -4.27
N GLU A 21 -6.91 0.50 -4.53
CA GLU A 21 -5.94 -0.46 -5.05
C GLU A 21 -5.59 -1.51 -4.00
N VAL A 22 -5.38 -1.12 -2.74
CA VAL A 22 -5.16 -2.05 -1.62
C VAL A 22 -6.35 -3.01 -1.47
N ALA A 23 -7.58 -2.49 -1.54
CA ALA A 23 -8.79 -3.31 -1.46
C ALA A 23 -8.85 -4.36 -2.59
N ALA A 24 -8.45 -3.99 -3.81
CA ALA A 24 -8.39 -4.90 -4.94
C ALA A 24 -7.31 -5.98 -4.76
N VAL A 25 -6.11 -5.60 -4.29
CA VAL A 25 -4.99 -6.53 -4.04
C VAL A 25 -5.35 -7.54 -2.95
N MET A 26 -5.89 -7.06 -1.82
CA MET A 26 -6.26 -7.91 -0.69
C MET A 26 -7.59 -8.65 -0.88
N ARG A 27 -8.35 -8.34 -1.94
CA ARG A 27 -9.71 -8.85 -2.21
C ARG A 27 -10.69 -8.60 -1.05
N VAL A 28 -10.60 -7.43 -0.44
CA VAL A 28 -11.49 -7.00 0.65
C VAL A 28 -12.28 -5.76 0.26
N SER A 29 -13.30 -5.41 1.06
CA SER A 29 -14.03 -4.15 0.85
C SER A 29 -13.17 -2.93 1.21
N LYS A 30 -13.43 -1.77 0.59
CA LYS A 30 -12.80 -0.50 0.99
C LYS A 30 -13.02 -0.19 2.47
N MET A 31 -14.20 -0.54 3.01
CA MET A 31 -14.51 -0.37 4.43
C MET A 31 -13.55 -1.17 5.32
N THR A 32 -13.21 -2.40 4.92
CA THR A 32 -12.21 -3.21 5.63
C THR A 32 -10.86 -2.51 5.65
N VAL A 33 -10.39 -2.01 4.51
CA VAL A 33 -9.12 -1.26 4.44
C VAL A 33 -9.17 0.00 5.32
N TYR A 34 -10.27 0.76 5.29
CA TYR A 34 -10.43 1.93 6.16
C TYR A 34 -10.37 1.56 7.64
N ARG A 35 -10.99 0.44 8.04
CA ARG A 35 -10.93 -0.06 9.42
C ARG A 35 -9.51 -0.41 9.82
N LEU A 36 -8.75 -1.09 8.96
CA LEU A 36 -7.35 -1.44 9.24
C LEU A 36 -6.47 -0.20 9.39
N VAL A 37 -6.67 0.80 8.53
CA VAL A 37 -5.93 2.07 8.60
C VAL A 37 -6.28 2.86 9.86
N HIS A 38 -7.57 2.98 10.20
CA HIS A 38 -7.99 3.71 11.40
C HIS A 38 -7.71 2.95 12.70
N GLY A 39 -7.68 1.62 12.65
CA GLY A 39 -7.31 0.75 13.76
C GLY A 39 -5.80 0.68 14.01
N GLY A 40 -4.98 1.18 13.08
CA GLY A 40 -3.52 1.15 13.17
C GLY A 40 -2.90 -0.18 12.73
N ASP A 41 -3.71 -1.14 12.27
CA ASP A 41 -3.24 -2.43 11.77
C ASP A 41 -2.52 -2.33 10.43
N LEU A 42 -2.92 -1.35 9.60
CA LEU A 42 -2.31 -1.09 8.30
C LEU A 42 -1.72 0.33 8.27
N PRO A 43 -0.39 0.49 8.24
CA PRO A 43 0.27 1.78 8.16
C PRO A 43 -0.19 2.55 6.91
N ALA A 44 -0.62 3.80 7.08
CA ALA A 44 -1.00 4.65 5.96
C ALA A 44 -0.47 6.07 6.15
N VAL A 45 -0.02 6.66 5.05
CA VAL A 45 0.42 8.04 4.95
C VAL A 45 -0.73 8.87 4.40
N ARG A 46 -1.08 9.95 5.11
CA ARG A 46 -2.05 10.93 4.62
C ARG A 46 -1.36 11.92 3.68
N VAL A 47 -1.78 11.92 2.42
CA VAL A 47 -1.31 12.86 1.40
C VAL A 47 -2.48 13.75 1.01
N GLY A 48 -2.51 14.96 1.57
CA GLY A 48 -3.63 15.90 1.43
C GLY A 48 -4.93 15.34 2.01
N ARG A 49 -5.90 15.07 1.13
CA ARG A 49 -7.24 14.56 1.49
C ARG A 49 -7.38 13.04 1.32
N SER A 50 -6.32 12.37 0.88
CA SER A 50 -6.35 10.94 0.57
C SER A 50 -5.32 10.17 1.39
N PHE A 51 -5.62 8.91 1.66
CA PHE A 51 -4.69 7.98 2.29
C PHE A 51 -3.94 7.18 1.22
N ARG A 52 -2.67 6.96 1.49
CA ARG A 52 -1.75 6.14 0.70
C ARG A 52 -1.13 5.10 1.61
N VAL A 53 -1.03 3.88 1.12
CA VAL A 53 -0.42 2.75 1.83
C VAL A 53 0.77 2.31 0.98
N SER A 54 1.93 2.02 1.58
CA SER A 54 3.03 1.47 0.79
C SER A 54 2.74 0.01 0.44
N GLU A 55 3.19 -0.43 -0.74
CA GLU A 55 3.07 -1.83 -1.14
C GLU A 55 3.74 -2.79 -0.14
N HIS A 56 4.87 -2.35 0.44
CA HIS A 56 5.57 -3.11 1.49
C HIS A 56 4.71 -3.32 2.74
N ASP A 57 3.98 -2.30 3.19
CA ASP A 57 3.12 -2.41 4.37
C ASP A 57 1.93 -3.36 4.14
N VAL A 58 1.40 -3.41 2.91
CA VAL A 58 0.34 -4.36 2.54
C VAL A 58 0.89 -5.79 2.55
N ASP A 59 2.06 -6.01 1.96
CA ASP A 59 2.69 -7.34 1.93
C ASP A 59 3.02 -7.82 3.35
N GLU A 60 3.58 -6.94 4.18
CA GLU A 60 3.88 -7.25 5.57
C GLU A 60 2.61 -7.54 6.39
N TYR A 61 1.53 -6.78 6.18
CA TYR A 61 0.24 -7.06 6.82
C TYR A 61 -0.30 -8.44 6.42
N LEU A 62 -0.30 -8.77 5.12
CA LEU A 62 -0.74 -10.08 4.63
C LEU A 62 0.11 -11.19 5.26
N ARG A 63 1.43 -11.03 5.25
CA ARG A 63 2.38 -11.98 5.85
C ARG A 63 2.09 -12.21 7.33
N ARG A 64 1.90 -11.15 8.12
CA ARG A 64 1.52 -11.23 9.55
C ARG A 64 0.16 -11.90 9.75
N SER A 65 -0.82 -11.60 8.89
CA SER A 65 -2.14 -12.22 8.95
C SER A 65 -2.12 -13.72 8.66
N PHE A 66 -1.24 -14.20 7.77
CA PHE A 66 -1.08 -15.63 7.51
C PHE A 66 -0.49 -16.38 8.73
N TYR A 67 0.43 -15.77 9.46
CA TYR A 67 1.02 -16.39 10.66
C TYR A 67 0.06 -16.48 11.85
N ASN A 68 -0.96 -15.62 11.92
CA ASN A 68 -1.93 -15.62 13.01
C ASN A 68 -3.11 -16.61 12.79
N ALA A 69 -3.16 -17.25 11.61
CA ALA A 69 -4.20 -18.21 11.24
C ALA A 69 -3.71 -19.67 11.22
N GLY A 70 -2.51 -19.94 11.76
CA GLY A 70 -1.89 -21.26 11.88
C GLY A 70 -1.85 -21.78 13.30
#